data_AF-A0A449B9F5-F1
#
_entry.id   AF-A0A449B9F5-F1
#
_cell.length_a   1.000
_cell.length_b   1.000
_cell.length_c   1.000
_cell.angle_alpha   90.00
_cell.angle_beta   90.00
_cell.angle_gamma   90.00
#
_symmetry.space_group_name_H-M   'P 1'
#
loop_
_entity.id
_entity.type
_entity.pdbx_description
1 polymer ?
#
loop_
_entity_poly.entity_id
_entity_poly.type
_entity_poly.pdbx_seq_one_letter_code
_entity_poly.pdbx_strand_id
1 'polypeptide(L)'
;MPNFKQRIVESFTLKRLFYLLGVTVVAIGLGVLTYLLNSNKVLVNKSKYSHSRVISDTLTVLGSILILGALLGIIFNSKFFANAFFKFKNRKEDARIRGLLDEARLKKQTEVRKLKVKTLERQLNDQTQARLTQTRLSNFPYYLTILVGLIFVCIGIPFALT
;
A
#
# COMPACT_ATOMS: atom_id res chain seq x y z
N MET A 1 21.68 -12.29 3.30
CA MET A 1 20.32 -11.72 3.53
C MET A 1 20.49 -10.28 4.00
N PRO A 2 19.73 -9.29 3.52
CA PRO A 2 19.85 -7.92 4.01
C PRO A 2 19.43 -7.83 5.48
N ASN A 3 20.20 -7.09 6.28
CA ASN A 3 19.96 -6.89 7.70
C ASN A 3 18.62 -6.16 7.94
N PHE A 4 17.93 -6.45 9.04
CA PHE A 4 16.62 -5.86 9.37
C PHE A 4 16.62 -4.32 9.28
N LYS A 5 17.70 -3.67 9.72
CA LYS A 5 17.90 -2.22 9.62
C LYS A 5 17.91 -1.71 8.17
N GLN A 6 18.54 -2.42 7.24
CA GLN A 6 18.54 -2.05 5.82
C GLN A 6 17.14 -2.18 5.21
N ARG A 7 16.39 -3.22 5.58
CA ARG A 7 14.99 -3.38 5.13
C ARG A 7 14.10 -2.24 5.61
N ILE A 8 14.30 -1.71 6.81
CA ILE A 8 13.56 -0.55 7.30
C ILE A 8 13.88 0.69 6.47
N VAL A 9 15.16 1.00 6.28
CA VAL A 9 15.58 2.19 5.51
C VAL A 9 15.07 2.12 4.07
N GLU A 10 15.17 0.96 3.42
CA GLU A 10 14.65 0.73 2.07
C GLU A 10 13.11 0.82 1.98
N SER A 11 12.40 0.64 3.11
CA SER A 11 10.94 0.74 3.15
C SER A 11 10.44 2.19 3.16
N PHE A 12 11.23 3.13 3.69
CA PHE A 12 10.89 4.55 3.77
C PHE A 12 11.46 5.32 2.58
N THR A 13 10.77 5.25 1.44
CA THR A 13 11.07 6.13 0.31
C THR A 13 10.44 7.50 0.53
N LEU A 14 11.06 8.57 0.03
CA LEU A 14 10.55 9.95 0.10
C LEU A 14 9.08 10.06 -0.32
N LYS A 15 8.69 9.39 -1.41
CA LYS A 15 7.31 9.36 -1.90
C LYS A 15 6.32 8.81 -0.86
N ARG A 16 6.71 7.74 -0.15
CA ARG A 16 5.88 7.13 0.91
C ARG A 16 5.83 8.04 2.14
N LEU A 17 6.94 8.70 2.48
CA LEU A 17 6.99 9.65 3.59
C LEU A 17 6.04 10.84 3.35
N PHE A 18 6.07 11.44 2.16
CA PHE A 18 5.16 12.53 1.79
C PHE A 18 3.70 12.08 1.79
N TYR A 19 3.39 10.89 1.28
CA TYR A 19 2.04 10.33 1.35
C TYR A 19 1.56 10.18 2.81
N LEU A 20 2.39 9.60 3.67
CA LEU A 20 2.06 9.42 5.09
C LEU A 20 1.88 10.75 5.83
N LEU A 21 2.73 11.73 5.55
CA LEU A 21 2.56 13.09 6.06
C LEU A 21 1.22 13.69 5.60
N GLY A 22 0.88 13.58 4.32
CA GLY A 22 -0.40 14.05 3.79
C GLY A 22 -1.59 13.39 4.47
N VAL A 23 -1.58 12.06 4.62
CA VAL A 23 -2.64 11.32 5.33
C VAL A 23 -2.75 11.77 6.79
N THR A 24 -1.62 12.02 7.45
CA THR A 24 -1.59 12.47 8.86
C THR A 24 -2.18 13.87 9.01
N VAL A 25 -1.84 14.79 8.11
CA VAL A 25 -2.41 16.15 8.09
C VAL A 25 -3.92 16.11 7.88
N VAL A 26 -4.40 15.30 6.94
CA VAL A 26 -5.85 15.12 6.70
C VAL A 26 -6.54 14.52 7.93
N ALA A 27 -5.93 13.51 8.56
CA ALA A 27 -6.46 12.90 9.77
C ALA A 27 -6.59 13.92 10.92
N ILE A 28 -5.55 14.72 11.15
CA ILE A 28 -5.56 15.79 12.16
C ILE A 28 -6.62 16.84 11.82
N GLY A 29 -6.68 17.30 10.57
CA GLY A 29 -7.66 18.31 10.15
C GLY A 29 -9.11 17.85 10.37
N LEU A 30 -9.44 16.63 9.98
CA LEU A 30 -10.77 16.05 10.19
C LEU A 30 -11.05 15.74 11.67
N GLY A 31 -10.04 15.33 12.44
CA GLY A 31 -10.14 15.18 13.89
C GLY A 31 -10.49 16.51 14.58
N VAL A 32 -9.76 17.58 14.27
CA VAL A 32 -10.03 18.92 14.84
C VAL A 32 -11.41 19.44 14.42
N LEU A 33 -11.81 19.26 13.16
CA LEU A 33 -13.15 19.60 12.70
C LEU A 33 -14.23 18.85 13.49
N THR A 34 -14.06 17.54 13.68
CA THR A 34 -14.99 16.71 14.43
C THR A 34 -15.06 17.17 15.89
N TYR A 35 -13.93 17.46 16.51
CA TYR A 35 -13.85 17.99 17.86
C TYR A 35 -14.59 19.32 17.99
N LEU A 36 -14.35 20.29 17.11
CA LEU A 36 -15.02 21.59 17.14
C LEU A 36 -16.53 21.48 16.93
N LEU A 37 -16.95 20.67 15.94
CA LEU A 37 -18.36 20.45 15.64
C LEU A 37 -19.10 19.78 16.82
N ASN A 38 -18.47 18.81 17.48
CA ASN A 38 -19.10 18.12 18.60
C ASN A 38 -18.97 18.90 19.93
N SER A 39 -17.90 19.68 20.13
CA SER A 39 -17.75 20.57 21.29
C SER A 39 -18.84 21.67 21.29
N ASN A 40 -19.17 22.22 20.12
CA ASN A 40 -20.31 23.13 19.98
C ASN A 40 -21.65 22.47 20.36
N LYS A 41 -21.82 21.16 20.11
CA LYS A 41 -23.02 20.42 20.52
C LYS A 41 -23.08 20.18 22.03
N VAL A 42 -21.93 20.04 22.70
CA VAL A 42 -21.86 19.96 24.18
C VAL A 42 -22.35 21.26 24.82
N LEU A 43 -21.99 22.41 24.24
CA LEU A 43 -22.44 23.73 24.71
C LEU A 43 -23.96 23.93 24.58
N VAL A 44 -24.57 23.36 23.53
CA VAL A 44 -26.00 23.53 23.22
C VAL A 44 -26.88 22.45 23.87
N ASN A 45 -26.39 21.22 24.01
CA ASN A 45 -27.15 20.05 24.50
C ASN A 45 -26.33 19.26 25.53
N LYS A 46 -26.15 19.84 26.72
CA LYS A 46 -25.40 19.24 27.84
C LYS A 46 -25.88 17.84 28.27
N SER A 47 -27.13 17.46 27.96
CA SER A 47 -27.70 16.16 28.40
C SER A 47 -27.41 14.99 27.44
N LYS A 48 -26.99 15.23 26.20
CA LYS A 48 -26.77 14.18 25.18
C LYS A 48 -25.29 13.93 24.83
N TYR A 49 -24.41 14.89 25.10
CA TYR A 49 -23.00 14.83 24.72
C TYR A 49 -22.11 15.20 25.91
N SER A 50 -21.32 14.23 26.40
CA SER A 50 -20.26 14.45 27.39
C SER A 50 -18.94 14.80 26.68
N HIS A 51 -18.04 15.49 27.38
CA HIS A 51 -16.67 15.72 26.87
C HIS A 51 -15.94 14.41 26.55
N SER A 52 -16.21 13.34 27.32
CA SER A 52 -15.69 11.99 27.08
C SER A 52 -16.08 11.48 25.69
N ARG A 53 -17.35 11.63 25.31
CA ARG A 53 -17.86 11.22 24.00
C ARG A 53 -17.25 12.03 22.85
N VAL A 54 -17.02 13.32 23.04
CA VAL A 54 -16.35 14.16 22.02
C VAL A 54 -14.91 13.71 21.77
N ILE A 55 -14.18 13.40 22.84
CA ILE A 55 -12.81 12.89 22.76
C ILE A 55 -12.79 11.52 22.07
N SER A 56 -13.70 10.62 22.46
CA SER A 56 -13.90 9.32 21.80
C SER A 56 -14.13 9.47 20.30
N ASP A 57 -15.16 10.24 19.90
CA ASP A 57 -15.52 10.42 18.48
C ASP A 57 -14.33 10.97 17.67
N THR A 58 -13.59 11.91 18.26
CA THR A 58 -12.40 12.51 17.64
C THR A 58 -11.28 11.49 17.44
N LEU A 59 -10.98 10.67 18.46
CA LEU A 59 -9.97 9.63 18.41
C LEU A 59 -10.34 8.51 17.43
N THR A 60 -11.60 8.11 17.40
CA THR A 60 -12.10 7.10 16.47
C THR A 60 -12.03 7.58 15.02
N VAL A 61 -12.39 8.84 14.74
CA VAL A 61 -12.27 9.44 13.41
C VAL A 61 -10.79 9.52 12.97
N LEU A 62 -9.92 10.01 13.84
CA LEU A 62 -8.46 10.04 13.61
C LEU A 62 -7.90 8.66 13.25
N GLY A 63 -8.18 7.66 14.09
CA GLY A 63 -7.71 6.30 13.88
C GLY A 63 -8.26 5.67 12.59
N SER A 64 -9.54 5.90 12.29
CA SER A 64 -10.19 5.38 11.08
C SER A 64 -9.57 5.94 9.81
N ILE A 65 -9.28 7.24 9.77
CA ILE A 65 -8.64 7.90 8.60
C ILE A 65 -7.22 7.37 8.39
N LEU A 66 -6.46 7.16 9.48
CA LEU A 66 -5.11 6.58 9.39
C LEU A 66 -5.13 5.16 8.83
N ILE A 67 -6.07 4.33 9.27
CA ILE A 67 -6.25 2.96 8.76
C ILE A 67 -6.64 2.98 7.28
N LEU A 68 -7.66 3.77 6.91
CA LEU A 68 -8.10 3.91 5.52
C LEU A 68 -6.99 4.42 4.61
N GLY A 69 -6.28 5.47 5.03
CA GLY A 69 -5.16 6.04 4.28
C GLY A 69 -4.01 5.04 4.09
N ALA A 70 -3.71 4.23 5.11
CA ALA A 70 -2.69 3.19 5.02
C ALA A 70 -3.12 2.03 4.10
N LEU A 71 -4.39 1.60 4.15
CA LEU A 71 -4.95 0.58 3.25
C LEU A 71 -4.88 1.04 1.79
N LEU A 72 -5.29 2.28 1.51
CA LEU A 72 -5.13 2.88 0.18
C LEU A 72 -3.66 2.90 -0.24
N GLY A 73 -2.76 3.27 0.66
CA GLY A 73 -1.31 3.25 0.42
C GLY A 73 -0.79 1.86 0.03
N ILE A 74 -1.27 0.79 0.68
CA ILE A 74 -0.93 -0.60 0.34
C ILE A 74 -1.45 -0.99 -1.04
N ILE A 75 -2.69 -0.62 -1.38
CA ILE A 75 -3.31 -0.93 -2.67
C ILE A 75 -2.56 -0.22 -3.81
N PHE A 76 -2.20 1.05 -3.63
CA PHE A 76 -1.42 1.79 -4.62
C PHE A 76 0.02 1.26 -4.73
N ASN A 77 0.68 0.95 -3.61
CA ASN A 77 2.06 0.47 -3.59
C ASN A 77 2.21 -0.93 -4.21
N SER A 78 1.20 -1.78 -4.05
CA SER A 78 1.16 -3.11 -4.68
C SER A 78 0.86 -3.07 -6.19
N LYS A 79 0.64 -1.87 -6.76
CA LYS A 79 0.16 -1.67 -8.12
C LYS A 79 -1.05 -2.57 -8.41
N PHE A 80 -1.92 -2.80 -7.41
CA PHE A 80 -3.00 -3.77 -7.48
C PHE A 80 -3.86 -3.58 -8.75
N PHE A 81 -4.22 -2.32 -9.05
CA PHE A 81 -4.96 -1.98 -10.26
C PHE A 81 -4.14 -2.19 -11.54
N ALA A 82 -2.88 -1.75 -11.60
CA ALA A 82 -2.07 -1.97 -12.79
C ALA A 82 -1.83 -3.48 -13.04
N ASN A 83 -1.62 -4.27 -11.99
CA ASN A 83 -1.52 -5.71 -12.11
C ASN A 83 -2.87 -6.34 -12.48
N ALA A 84 -4.01 -5.89 -11.94
CA ALA A 84 -5.32 -6.42 -12.33
C ALA A 84 -5.63 -6.14 -13.81
N PHE A 85 -5.40 -4.92 -14.29
CA PHE A 85 -5.71 -4.51 -15.66
C PHE A 85 -4.67 -4.96 -16.69
N PHE A 86 -3.37 -4.94 -16.38
CA PHE A 86 -2.31 -5.31 -17.33
C PHE A 86 -1.91 -6.80 -17.29
N LYS A 87 -2.37 -7.58 -16.32
CA LYS A 87 -2.10 -9.04 -16.26
C LYS A 87 -2.65 -9.80 -17.47
N PHE A 88 -3.71 -9.30 -18.12
CA PHE A 88 -4.22 -9.91 -19.35
C PHE A 88 -3.31 -9.65 -20.55
N LYS A 89 -2.82 -8.40 -20.71
CA LYS A 89 -1.89 -8.02 -21.78
C LYS A 89 -0.54 -8.75 -21.62
N ASN A 90 0.02 -8.74 -20.42
CA ASN A 90 1.32 -9.36 -20.14
C ASN A 90 1.28 -10.88 -20.25
N ARG A 91 0.17 -11.55 -19.88
CA ARG A 91 0.02 -13.00 -20.09
C ARG A 91 -0.04 -13.39 -21.56
N LYS A 92 -0.69 -12.59 -22.39
CA LYS A 92 -0.77 -12.84 -23.84
C LYS A 92 0.60 -12.67 -24.51
N GLU A 93 1.37 -11.70 -24.05
CA GLU A 93 2.74 -11.45 -24.53
C GLU A 93 3.72 -12.54 -24.06
N ASP A 94 3.66 -12.95 -22.77
CA ASP A 94 4.43 -14.07 -22.24
C ASP A 94 4.13 -15.39 -23.00
N ALA A 95 2.86 -15.65 -23.29
CA ALA A 95 2.44 -16.83 -24.08
C ALA A 95 2.96 -16.78 -25.52
N ARG A 96 2.94 -15.59 -26.16
CA ARG A 96 3.48 -15.40 -27.50
C ARG A 96 5.00 -15.61 -27.55
N ILE A 97 5.74 -15.07 -26.56
CA ILE A 97 7.19 -15.21 -26.47
C ILE A 97 7.57 -16.67 -26.25
N ARG A 98 6.86 -17.40 -25.37
CA ARG A 98 7.08 -18.83 -25.15
C ARG A 98 6.80 -19.66 -26.41
N GLY A 99 5.71 -19.37 -27.12
CA GLY A 99 5.41 -20.04 -28.40
C GLY A 99 6.50 -19.83 -29.46
N LEU A 100 7.03 -18.61 -29.59
CA LEU A 100 8.14 -18.31 -30.49
C LEU A 100 9.46 -19.00 -30.08
N LEU A 101 9.67 -19.20 -28.77
CA LEU A 101 10.83 -19.89 -28.23
C LEU A 101 10.78 -21.40 -28.53
N ASP A 102 9.61 -22.01 -28.37
CA ASP A 102 9.38 -23.44 -28.64
C ASP A 102 9.47 -23.74 -30.14
N GLU A 103 8.91 -22.88 -31.00
CA GLU A 103 9.08 -22.97 -32.46
C GLU A 103 10.55 -22.81 -32.89
N ALA A 104 11.31 -21.94 -32.22
CA ALA A 104 12.73 -21.75 -32.50
C ALA A 104 13.59 -22.93 -32.03
N ARG A 105 13.17 -23.66 -30.99
CA ARG A 105 13.84 -24.86 -30.47
C ARG A 105 13.56 -26.12 -31.30
N LEU A 106 12.41 -26.21 -31.96
CA LEU A 106 11.99 -27.37 -32.78
C LEU A 106 12.62 -27.44 -34.19
N LYS A 107 13.20 -26.35 -34.72
CA LYS A 107 13.83 -26.32 -36.07
C LYS A 107 15.37 -26.35 -35.98
N LYS A 108 16.04 -27.05 -36.91
CA LYS A 108 17.52 -27.21 -36.99
C LYS A 108 18.29 -25.93 -36.63
N GLN A 109 19.28 -26.07 -35.72
CA GLN A 109 20.03 -24.97 -35.12
C GLN A 109 21.07 -24.37 -36.08
N THR A 110 20.81 -23.15 -36.54
CA THR A 110 21.81 -22.25 -37.16
C THR A 110 22.39 -21.31 -36.08
N GLU A 111 23.63 -20.84 -36.24
CA GLU A 111 24.30 -19.89 -35.31
C GLU A 111 23.44 -18.65 -34.98
N VAL A 112 22.81 -18.07 -36.00
CA VAL A 112 21.91 -16.91 -35.88
C VAL A 112 20.70 -17.21 -34.97
N ARG A 113 20.23 -18.45 -34.94
CA ARG A 113 19.12 -18.88 -34.08
C ARG A 113 19.55 -19.11 -32.63
N LYS A 114 20.77 -19.58 -32.38
CA LYS A 114 21.34 -19.68 -31.02
C LYS A 114 21.43 -18.30 -30.35
N LEU A 115 21.84 -17.28 -31.11
CA LEU A 115 21.84 -15.89 -30.64
C LEU A 115 20.43 -15.39 -30.29
N LYS A 116 19.42 -15.72 -31.12
CA LYS A 116 18.02 -15.33 -30.88
C LYS A 116 17.41 -16.02 -29.66
N VAL A 117 17.75 -17.27 -29.39
CA VAL A 117 17.32 -17.98 -28.17
C VAL A 117 17.96 -17.36 -26.94
N LYS A 118 19.26 -17.04 -26.99
CA LYS A 118 19.99 -16.43 -25.87
C LYS A 118 19.46 -15.04 -25.50
N THR A 119 19.04 -14.23 -26.47
CA THR A 119 18.42 -12.92 -26.21
C THR A 119 17.01 -13.06 -25.61
N LEU A 120 16.20 -14.00 -26.09
CA LEU A 120 14.88 -14.28 -25.53
C LEU A 120 14.97 -14.85 -24.10
N GLU A 121 15.95 -15.70 -23.82
CA GLU A 121 16.23 -16.20 -22.46
C GLU A 121 16.68 -15.08 -21.51
N ARG A 122 17.52 -14.15 -21.98
CA ARG A 122 17.86 -12.94 -21.21
C ARG A 122 16.64 -12.09 -20.90
N GLN A 123 15.78 -11.82 -21.89
CA GLN A 123 14.56 -11.04 -21.68
C GLN A 123 13.60 -11.71 -20.68
N LEU A 124 13.48 -13.04 -20.74
CA LEU A 124 12.67 -13.81 -19.79
C LEU A 124 13.25 -13.75 -18.37
N ASN A 125 14.57 -13.87 -18.25
CA ASN A 125 15.27 -13.75 -16.97
C ASN A 125 15.12 -12.34 -16.39
N ASP A 126 15.32 -11.29 -17.19
CA ASP A 126 15.18 -9.90 -16.75
C ASP A 126 13.75 -9.62 -16.28
N GLN A 127 12.72 -10.11 -16.99
CA GLN A 127 11.33 -10.01 -16.54
C GLN A 127 11.05 -10.79 -15.25
N THR A 128 11.65 -11.96 -15.10
CA THR A 128 11.47 -12.80 -13.90
C THR A 128 12.17 -12.17 -12.69
N GLN A 129 13.37 -11.62 -12.88
CA GLN A 129 14.11 -10.88 -11.87
C GLN A 129 13.40 -9.58 -11.48
N ALA A 130 12.84 -8.86 -12.44
CA ALA A 130 12.01 -7.68 -12.21
C ALA A 130 10.77 -8.02 -11.36
N ARG A 131 10.08 -9.14 -11.65
CA ARG A 131 8.95 -9.62 -10.82
C ARG A 131 9.38 -9.96 -9.39
N LEU A 132 10.54 -10.61 -9.22
CA LEU A 132 11.09 -10.98 -7.91
C LEU A 132 11.56 -9.77 -7.09
N THR A 133 12.04 -8.71 -7.74
CA THR A 133 12.38 -7.44 -7.06
C THR A 133 11.12 -6.64 -6.71
N GLN A 134 10.05 -6.74 -7.49
CA GLN A 134 8.79 -6.04 -7.24
C GLN A 134 8.07 -6.55 -5.98
N THR A 135 8.13 -7.85 -5.70
CA THR A 135 7.62 -8.46 -4.45
C THR A 135 8.41 -8.05 -3.20
N ARG A 136 9.57 -7.40 -3.37
CA ARG A 136 10.42 -6.93 -2.26
C ARG A 136 10.03 -5.56 -1.72
N LEU A 137 9.08 -4.85 -2.34
CA LEU A 137 8.59 -3.57 -1.84
C LEU A 137 7.85 -3.78 -0.52
N SER A 138 8.58 -3.57 0.58
CA SER A 138 8.06 -3.70 1.93
C SER A 138 6.94 -2.69 2.21
N ASN A 139 5.79 -3.20 2.66
CA ASN A 139 4.63 -2.43 3.13
C ASN A 139 4.73 -2.02 4.60
N PHE A 140 5.90 -2.25 5.23
CA PHE A 140 6.15 -1.97 6.65
C PHE A 140 5.63 -0.62 7.15
N PRO A 141 5.90 0.54 6.50
CA PRO A 141 5.45 1.82 7.03
C PRO A 141 3.92 1.93 7.06
N TYR A 142 3.21 1.32 6.12
CA TYR A 142 1.75 1.31 6.12
C TYR A 142 1.19 0.42 7.24
N TYR A 143 1.80 -0.73 7.51
CA TYR A 143 1.40 -1.57 8.65
C TYR A 143 1.62 -0.85 9.98
N LEU A 144 2.71 -0.08 10.11
CA LEU A 144 2.93 0.76 11.28
C LEU A 144 1.82 1.80 11.45
N THR A 145 1.40 2.46 10.36
CA THR A 145 0.28 3.42 10.38
C THR A 145 -1.05 2.76 10.75
N ILE A 146 -1.32 1.55 10.28
CA ILE A 146 -2.50 0.77 10.67
C ILE A 146 -2.47 0.50 12.18
N LEU A 147 -1.32 0.08 12.70
CA LEU A 147 -1.16 -0.20 14.13
C LEU A 147 -1.40 1.05 14.98
N VAL A 148 -0.87 2.20 14.57
CA VAL A 148 -1.13 3.48 15.24
C VAL A 148 -2.61 3.87 15.15
N GLY A 149 -3.24 3.71 13.99
CA GLY A 149 -4.66 3.97 13.82
C GLY A 149 -5.56 3.08 14.69
N LEU A 150 -5.21 1.79 14.81
CA LEU A 150 -5.90 0.84 15.68
C LEU A 150 -5.78 1.23 17.15
N ILE A 151 -4.61 1.70 17.60
CA ILE A 151 -4.43 2.22 18.96
C ILE A 151 -5.42 3.36 19.23
N PHE A 152 -5.54 4.33 18.32
CA PHE A 152 -6.49 5.43 18.48
C PHE A 152 -7.95 4.98 18.52
N VAL A 153 -8.35 4.03 17.67
CA VAL A 153 -9.71 3.47 17.69
C VAL A 153 -9.96 2.71 19.00
N CYS A 154 -9.03 1.87 19.43
CA CYS A 154 -9.14 1.08 20.67
C CYS A 154 -9.17 1.95 21.92
N ILE A 155 -8.50 3.11 21.93
CA ILE A 155 -8.59 4.09 23.03
C ILE A 155 -9.91 4.86 22.96
N GLY A 156 -10.42 5.18 21.77
CA GLY A 156 -11.69 5.89 21.61
C GLY A 156 -12.90 5.10 22.14
N ILE A 157 -12.98 3.80 21.83
CA ILE A 157 -14.13 2.94 22.21
C ILE A 157 -14.47 2.97 23.72
N PRO A 158 -13.53 2.75 24.66
CA PRO A 158 -13.84 2.80 26.08
C PRO A 158 -14.24 4.20 26.57
N PHE A 159 -13.71 5.28 25.98
CA PHE A 159 -14.14 6.66 26.26
C PHE A 159 -15.58 6.95 25.78
N ALA A 160 -16.11 6.18 24.82
CA ALA A 160 -17.50 6.30 24.36
C ALA A 160 -18.52 5.75 25.37
N LEU A 161 -18.09 4.79 26.19
CA LEU A 161 -18.90 4.00 27.13
C LEU A 161 -18.98 4.61 28.53
N THR A 162 -18.09 5.55 28.85
CA THR A 162 -18.07 6.36 30.10
C THR A 162 -18.67 7.74 29.88
#